data_AF-A0A2K1IXA6-F1
#
_entry.id   AF-A0A2K1IXA6-F1
#
_cell.length_a   1.000
_cell.length_b   1.000
_cell.length_c   1.000
_cell.angle_alpha   90.00
_cell.angle_beta   90.00
_cell.angle_gamma   90.00
#
_symmetry.space_group_name_H-M   'P 1'
#
loop_
_entity.id
_entity.type
_entity.pdbx_description
1 polymer ?
#
loop_
_entity_poly.entity_id
_entity_poly.type
_entity_poly.pdbx_seq_one_letter_code
_entity_poly.pdbx_strand_id
1 'polypeptide(L)' 'MKVDGAEGVMLKQSQFQGMKKGTHIHLKLGSDRITSVAIPALLVGTTILMMLRGVWNMSHGTGKKD' A
#
# COMPACT_ATOMS: atom_id res chain seq x y z
N MET A 1 -26.72 8.57 5.80
CA MET A 1 -27.05 8.30 7.22
C MET A 1 -25.73 8.15 7.97
N LYS A 2 -25.35 9.16 8.77
CA LYS A 2 -24.06 9.17 9.46
C LYS A 2 -24.27 8.56 10.85
N VAL A 3 -23.84 7.30 11.01
CA VAL A 3 -23.98 6.55 12.26
C VAL A 3 -22.73 6.82 13.09
N ASP A 4 -22.68 7.98 13.74
CA ASP A 4 -21.49 8.51 14.45
C ASP A 4 -21.42 8.07 15.93
N GLY A 5 -21.95 6.88 16.27
CA GLY A 5 -21.97 6.35 17.64
C GLY A 5 -21.57 4.87 17.73
N ALA A 6 -21.86 4.23 18.88
CA ALA A 6 -21.56 2.81 19.14
C ALA A 6 -22.11 1.87 18.05
N GLU A 7 -23.25 2.21 17.46
CA GLU A 7 -23.87 1.47 16.37
C GLU A 7 -22.99 1.44 15.10
N GLY A 8 -22.29 2.53 14.79
CA GLY A 8 -21.39 2.61 13.64
C GLY A 8 -20.14 1.75 13.81
N VAL A 9 -19.67 1.63 15.06
CA VAL A 9 -18.56 0.74 15.43
C VAL A 9 -19.00 -0.72 15.34
N MET A 10 -20.18 -1.05 15.88
CA MET A 10 -20.75 -2.40 15.81
C MET A 10 -21.02 -2.85 14.37
N LEU A 11 -21.52 -1.97 13.51
CA LEU A 11 -21.72 -2.26 12.08
C LEU A 11 -20.41 -2.59 11.38
N LYS A 12 -19.36 -1.77 11.58
CA LYS A 12 -18.03 -2.05 11.03
C LYS A 12 -17.45 -3.34 11.62
N GLN A 13 -17.56 -3.57 12.92
CA GLN A 13 -17.09 -4.79 13.56
C GLN A 13 -17.78 -6.03 12.99
N SER A 14 -19.10 -6.00 12.82
CA SER A 14 -19.86 -7.08 12.18
C SER A 14 -19.41 -7.31 10.73
N GLN A 15 -19.22 -6.24 9.94
CA GLN A 15 -18.70 -6.34 8.58
C GLN A 15 -17.29 -6.96 8.53
N PHE A 16 -16.37 -6.53 9.40
CA PHE A 16 -15.00 -7.04 9.43
C PHE A 16 -14.89 -8.46 10.01
N GLN A 17 -15.78 -8.85 10.92
CA GLN A 17 -15.80 -10.16 11.58
C GLN A 17 -16.58 -11.22 10.79
N GLY A 18 -17.58 -10.83 9.99
CA GLY A 18 -18.37 -11.74 9.15
C GLY A 18 -17.67 -12.22 7.86
N MET A 19 -16.57 -11.57 7.47
CA MET A 19 -15.78 -11.99 6.30
C MET A 19 -14.96 -13.26 6.60
N LYS A 20 -14.90 -14.16 5.62
CA LYS A 20 -14.32 -15.51 5.75
C LYS A 20 -12.88 -15.46 6.31
N LYS A 21 -12.59 -16.37 7.26
CA LYS A 21 -11.31 -16.44 8.01
C LYS A 21 -10.04 -16.62 7.15
N GLY A 22 -10.17 -16.92 5.86
CA GLY A 22 -9.06 -17.10 4.92
C GLY A 22 -8.60 -15.83 4.18
N THR A 23 -9.27 -14.68 4.37
CA THR A 23 -8.86 -13.41 3.75
C THR A 23 -7.90 -12.67 4.68
N HIS A 24 -6.66 -12.46 4.23
CA HIS A 24 -5.66 -11.70 4.96
C HIS A 24 -6.16 -10.29 5.32
N ILE A 25 -5.80 -9.80 6.50
CA ILE A 25 -6.32 -8.56 7.11
C ILE A 25 -6.17 -7.35 6.17
N HIS A 26 -5.05 -7.26 5.45
CA HIS A 26 -4.71 -6.19 4.50
C HIS A 26 -5.43 -6.28 3.14
N LEU A 27 -6.26 -7.30 2.92
CA LEU A 27 -7.11 -7.43 1.73
C LEU A 27 -8.61 -7.44 2.08
N LYS A 28 -8.98 -7.17 3.34
CA LYS A 28 -10.36 -7.28 3.81
C LYS A 28 -11.29 -6.23 3.21
N LEU A 29 -10.79 -5.02 2.93
CA LEU A 29 -11.58 -3.95 2.35
C LEU A 29 -11.15 -3.70 0.90
N GLY A 30 -12.10 -3.41 0.00
CA GLY A 30 -11.78 -3.11 -1.40
C GLY A 30 -10.81 -1.92 -1.56
N SER A 31 -10.96 -0.92 -0.69
CA SER A 31 -10.03 0.22 -0.57
C SER A 31 -8.67 -0.16 0.03
N ASP A 32 -8.61 -1.15 0.93
CA ASP A 32 -7.33 -1.64 1.48
C ASP A 32 -6.48 -2.32 0.41
N ARG A 33 -7.09 -2.90 -0.63
CA ARG A 33 -6.35 -3.48 -1.76
C ARG A 33 -5.52 -2.43 -2.51
N ILE A 34 -6.04 -1.22 -2.67
CA ILE A 34 -5.32 -0.12 -3.33
C ILE A 34 -4.16 0.32 -2.44
N THR A 35 -4.43 0.56 -1.17
CA THR A 35 -3.42 1.08 -0.22
C THR A 35 -2.37 0.05 0.15
N SER A 36 -2.70 -1.25 0.19
CA SER A 36 -1.78 -2.31 0.62
C SER A 36 -1.11 -3.05 -0.55
N VAL A 37 -1.56 -2.88 -1.80
CA VAL A 37 -0.95 -3.54 -2.96
C VAL A 37 -0.46 -2.51 -3.98
N ALA A 38 -1.30 -1.59 -4.42
CA ALA A 38 -0.94 -0.66 -5.50
C ALA A 38 0.07 0.40 -5.05
N ILE A 39 -0.17 1.07 -3.91
CA ILE A 39 0.75 2.10 -3.39
C ILE A 39 2.12 1.50 -3.06
N PRO A 40 2.22 0.37 -2.33
CA PRO A 40 3.51 -0.21 -1.99
C PRO A 40 4.23 -0.75 -3.22
N ALA A 41 3.52 -1.35 -4.19
CA ALA A 41 4.14 -1.82 -5.43
C ALA A 41 4.71 -0.68 -6.27
N LEU A 42 3.97 0.43 -6.41
CA LEU A 42 4.46 1.64 -7.09
C LEU A 42 5.70 2.20 -6.39
N LEU A 43 5.66 2.29 -5.07
CA LEU A 43 6.79 2.79 -4.28
C LEU A 43 8.03 1.93 -4.49
N VAL A 44 7.90 0.60 -4.34
CA VAL A 44 9.01 -0.35 -4.56
C VAL A 44 9.54 -0.28 -5.99
N GLY A 45 8.65 -0.17 -6.99
CA GLY A 45 9.08 -0.01 -8.39
C GLY A 45 9.91 1.26 -8.60
N THR A 46 9.46 2.38 -8.03
CA THR A 46 10.16 3.67 -8.16
C THR A 46 11.51 3.67 -7.44
N THR A 47 11.59 3.09 -6.24
CA THR A 47 12.83 3.04 -5.47
C THR A 47 13.87 2.14 -6.14
N ILE A 48 13.46 0.98 -6.67
CA ILE A 48 14.33 0.10 -7.43
C ILE A 48 14.85 0.81 -8.68
N LEU A 49 13.98 1.48 -9.43
CA LEU A 49 14.38 2.21 -10.63
C LEU A 49 15.41 3.31 -10.33
N MET A 50 15.19 4.09 -9.28
CA MET A 50 16.15 5.11 -8.85
C MET A 50 17.47 4.50 -8.39
N MET A 51 17.43 3.39 -7.64
CA MET A 51 18.62 2.68 -7.18
C MET A 51 19.46 2.17 -8.35
N LEU A 52 18.84 1.50 -9.33
CA LEU A 52 19.52 0.98 -10.51
C LEU A 52 20.16 2.11 -11.32
N ARG A 53 19.44 3.22 -11.51
CA ARG A 53 19.99 4.39 -12.22
C ARG A 53 21.14 5.03 -11.46
N GLY A 54 21.06 5.09 -10.13
CA GLY A 54 22.16 5.56 -9.28
C GLY A 54 23.41 4.72 -9.44
N VAL A 55 23.27 3.39 -9.34
CA VAL A 55 24.38 2.44 -9.54
C VAL A 55 24.96 2.55 -10.94
N TRP A 56 24.12 2.67 -11.97
CA TRP A 56 24.56 2.86 -13.36
C TRP A 56 25.38 4.14 -13.55
N ASN A 57 24.89 5.26 -13.02
CA ASN A 57 25.59 6.55 -13.10
C ASN A 57 26.95 6.48 -12.39
N MET A 58 27.01 5.83 -11.21
CA MET A 58 28.25 5.63 -10.46
C MET A 58 29.24 4.72 -11.22
N SER A 59 28.76 3.62 -11.82
CA SER A 59 29.61 2.68 -12.56
C SER A 59 30.14 3.25 -13.89
N HIS A 60 29.37 4.12 -14.54
CA HIS A 60 29.76 4.78 -15.79
C HIS A 60 30.36 6.17 -15.59
N GLY A 61 30.65 6.56 -14.34
CA GLY A 61 31.25 7.85 -14.00
C GLY A 61 30.46 9.07 -14.48
N THR A 62 29.16 8.90 -14.73
CA THR A 62 28.24 9.89 -15.34
C THR A 62 27.45 10.60 -14.24
N GLY A 63 27.07 11.87 -14.45
CA GLY A 63 26.28 12.63 -13.46
C GLY A 63 27.11 13.37 -12.41
N LYS A 64 28.42 13.53 -12.64
CA LYS A 64 29.24 14.52 -11.92
C LYS A 64 28.72 15.91 -12.30
N LYS A 65 28.46 16.74 -11.29
CA LYS A 65 28.25 18.18 -11.49
C LYS A 65 29.62 18.82 -11.62
N ASP A 66 29.74 19.80 -12.50
CA ASP A 66 30.95 20.62 -12.66
C ASP A 66 31.43 21.21 -11.32
#